data_AF-A0AAD9QE96-F1
#
_entry.id   AF-A0AAD9QE96-F1
#
_cell.length_a   1.000
_cell.length_b   1.000
_cell.length_c   1.000
_cell.angle_alpha   90.00
_cell.angle_beta   90.00
_cell.angle_gamma   90.00
#
_symmetry.space_group_name_H-M   'P 1'
#
loop_
_entity.id
_entity.type
_entity.pdbx_description
1 polymer ?
#
loop_
_entity_poly.entity_id
_entity_poly.type
_entity_poly.pdbx_seq_one_letter_code
_entity_poly.pdbx_strand_id
1 'polypeptide(L)'
;MLVSPWFRLLFYGALGFSYEIMFTAIWDFVASNFSNFKFTGYSSIWSFFIYGTCSYCGEHVYLQTRNRLPTFVRGLVYIQMAYAWEFISGLLLNQFSARTWDYTHYEYDVMGLIALEYAPLWFCSGLLQEHFYEYLLSLSPHQSVESLERKQLEMTNANHVKMN
;
A
#
# COMPACT_ATOMS: atom_id res chain seq x y z
N MET A 1 -5.57 -9.65 19.90
CA MET A 1 -6.57 -9.83 18.82
C MET A 1 -5.77 -9.94 17.52
N LEU A 2 -5.87 -11.06 16.81
CA LEU A 2 -5.19 -11.27 15.53
C LEU A 2 -5.79 -10.32 14.48
N VAL A 3 -4.98 -9.51 13.81
CA VAL A 3 -5.47 -8.69 12.70
C VAL A 3 -5.49 -9.55 11.44
N SER A 4 -6.71 -9.95 11.02
CA SER A 4 -6.91 -10.79 9.85
C SER A 4 -6.31 -10.17 8.57
N PRO A 5 -5.73 -10.96 7.64
CA PRO A 5 -5.28 -10.46 6.34
C PRO A 5 -6.34 -9.65 5.59
N TRP A 6 -7.60 -10.09 5.65
CA TRP A 6 -8.74 -9.39 5.06
C TRP A 6 -8.97 -8.01 5.66
N PHE A 7 -8.81 -7.89 6.98
CA PHE A 7 -8.91 -6.60 7.66
C PHE A 7 -7.80 -5.66 7.21
N ARG A 8 -6.57 -6.15 7.07
CA ARG A 8 -5.43 -5.34 6.59
C ARG A 8 -5.66 -4.85 5.17
N LEU A 9 -6.12 -5.72 4.28
CA LEU A 9 -6.48 -5.35 2.91
C LEU A 9 -7.53 -4.23 2.87
N LEU A 10 -8.62 -4.38 3.64
CA LEU A 10 -9.68 -3.38 3.72
C LEU A 10 -9.20 -2.07 4.34
N PHE A 11 -8.39 -2.15 5.39
CA PHE A 11 -7.80 -0.97 6.03
C PHE A 11 -6.90 -0.21 5.07
N TYR A 12 -6.03 -0.91 4.34
CA TYR A 12 -5.17 -0.27 3.35
C TYR A 12 -5.97 0.32 2.18
N GLY A 13 -7.00 -0.37 1.72
CA GLY A 13 -7.91 0.16 0.69
C GLY A 13 -8.59 1.44 1.17
N ALA A 14 -9.13 1.45 2.38
CA ALA A 14 -9.77 2.63 2.97
C ALA A 14 -8.79 3.79 3.18
N LEU A 15 -7.57 3.50 3.63
CA LEU A 15 -6.53 4.49 3.84
C LEU A 15 -6.11 5.14 2.52
N GLY A 16 -5.79 4.34 1.50
CA GLY A 16 -5.44 4.86 0.17
C GLY A 16 -6.59 5.63 -0.48
N PHE A 17 -7.81 5.12 -0.36
CA PHE A 17 -9.02 5.80 -0.84
C PHE A 17 -9.21 7.17 -0.16
N SER A 18 -8.94 7.24 1.14
CA SER A 18 -8.97 8.50 1.89
C SER A 18 -7.88 9.47 1.41
N TYR A 19 -6.67 8.97 1.14
CA TYR A 19 -5.58 9.79 0.58
C TYR A 19 -5.93 10.38 -0.77
N GLU A 20 -6.55 9.61 -1.66
CA GLU A 20 -6.95 10.09 -2.98
C GLU A 20 -8.04 11.16 -2.90
N ILE A 21 -9.06 10.96 -2.05
CA ILE A 21 -10.10 11.97 -1.81
C ILE A 21 -9.48 13.26 -1.26
N MET A 22 -8.55 13.16 -0.30
CA MET A 22 -7.86 14.34 0.23
C MET A 22 -6.99 15.02 -0.83
N PHE A 23 -6.25 14.24 -1.61
CA PHE A 23 -5.38 14.74 -2.67
C PHE A 23 -6.18 15.49 -3.74
N THR A 24 -7.25 14.90 -4.24
CA THR A 24 -8.11 15.53 -5.26
C THR A 24 -8.82 16.77 -4.72
N ALA A 25 -9.23 16.77 -3.45
CA ALA A 25 -9.80 17.96 -2.80
C ALA A 25 -8.79 19.12 -2.71
N ILE A 26 -7.53 18.81 -2.35
CA ILE A 26 -6.46 19.81 -2.30
C ILE A 26 -6.10 20.28 -3.71
N TRP A 27 -6.04 19.36 -4.68
CA TRP A 27 -5.74 19.68 -6.07
C TRP A 27 -6.80 20.62 -6.67
N ASP A 28 -8.09 20.35 -6.45
CA ASP A 28 -9.18 21.23 -6.91
C ASP A 28 -9.09 22.63 -6.26
N PHE A 29 -8.74 22.69 -4.97
CA PHE A 29 -8.52 23.97 -4.28
C PHE A 29 -7.35 24.77 -4.86
N VAL A 30 -6.23 24.11 -5.18
CA VAL A 30 -5.07 24.76 -5.81
C VAL A 30 -5.40 25.17 -7.25
N ALA A 31 -6.02 24.29 -8.04
CA ALA A 31 -6.41 24.55 -9.41
C ALA A 31 -7.44 25.69 -9.54
N SER A 32 -8.29 25.87 -8.52
CA SER A 32 -9.24 26.99 -8.43
C SER A 32 -8.61 28.30 -7.92
N ASN A 33 -7.27 28.41 -7.86
CA ASN A 33 -6.55 29.58 -7.36
C ASN A 33 -6.97 29.97 -5.93
N PHE A 34 -7.10 28.99 -5.04
CA PHE A 34 -7.42 29.19 -3.61
C PHE A 34 -8.79 29.84 -3.35
N SER A 35 -9.73 29.70 -4.27
CA SER A 35 -11.06 30.32 -4.17
C SER A 35 -12.15 29.35 -3.68
N ASN A 36 -12.02 28.05 -3.96
CA ASN A 36 -13.05 27.06 -3.64
C ASN A 36 -12.78 26.33 -2.30
N PHE A 37 -13.26 26.89 -1.20
CA PHE A 37 -13.12 26.30 0.15
C PHE A 37 -14.04 25.10 0.43
N LYS A 38 -14.75 24.57 -0.58
CA LYS A 38 -15.60 23.38 -0.41
C LYS A 38 -14.80 22.09 -0.27
N PHE A 39 -13.53 22.07 -0.68
CA PHE A 39 -12.62 20.91 -0.60
C PHE A 39 -13.30 19.60 -1.01
N THR A 40 -13.91 19.59 -2.19
CA THR A 40 -14.62 18.42 -2.69
C THR A 40 -13.62 17.46 -3.34
N GLY A 41 -13.44 16.29 -2.72
CA GLY A 41 -12.59 15.23 -3.23
C GLY A 41 -13.37 14.19 -4.02
N TYR A 42 -12.70 13.57 -4.98
CA TYR A 42 -13.27 12.56 -5.86
C TYR A 42 -12.33 11.36 -5.93
N SER A 43 -12.90 10.17 -6.04
CA SER A 43 -12.17 8.93 -6.27
C SER A 43 -13.09 7.91 -6.91
N SER A 44 -12.52 6.94 -7.60
CA SER A 44 -13.23 5.80 -8.18
C SER A 44 -13.25 4.64 -7.20
N ILE A 45 -14.34 3.86 -7.19
CA ILE A 45 -14.42 2.65 -6.36
C ILE A 45 -13.32 1.63 -6.69
N TRP A 46 -12.80 1.65 -7.92
CA TRP A 46 -11.69 0.80 -8.34
C TRP A 46 -10.39 1.16 -7.61
N SER A 47 -10.18 2.45 -7.29
CA SER A 47 -9.01 2.91 -6.55
C SER A 47 -8.92 2.26 -5.17
N PHE A 48 -10.05 2.01 -4.50
CA PHE A 48 -10.09 1.28 -3.23
C PHE A 48 -9.42 -0.11 -3.35
N PHE A 49 -9.76 -0.86 -4.41
CA PHE A 49 -9.21 -2.20 -4.64
C PHE A 49 -7.74 -2.13 -5.07
N ILE A 50 -7.38 -1.16 -5.90
CA ILE A 50 -6.00 -0.96 -6.38
C ILE A 50 -5.08 -0.61 -5.19
N TYR A 51 -5.44 0.36 -4.36
CA TYR A 51 -4.65 0.75 -3.20
C TYR A 51 -4.59 -0.34 -2.13
N GLY A 52 -5.70 -1.03 -1.89
CA GLY A 52 -5.75 -2.15 -0.94
C GLY A 52 -4.77 -3.25 -1.35
N THR A 53 -4.85 -3.71 -2.59
CA THR A 53 -3.97 -4.79 -3.09
C THR A 53 -2.51 -4.34 -3.20
N CYS A 54 -2.25 -3.14 -3.72
CA CYS A 54 -0.90 -2.57 -3.82
C CYS A 54 -0.24 -2.48 -2.45
N SER A 55 -0.94 -1.91 -1.47
CA SER A 55 -0.41 -1.74 -0.12
C SER A 55 -0.25 -3.06 0.63
N TYR A 56 -1.14 -4.03 0.41
CA TYR A 56 -0.99 -5.37 0.98
C TYR A 56 0.26 -6.08 0.44
N CYS A 57 0.52 -5.99 -0.87
CA CYS A 57 1.78 -6.45 -1.45
C CYS A 57 2.99 -5.66 -0.91
N GLY A 58 2.84 -4.35 -0.73
CA GLY A 58 3.84 -3.47 -0.13
C GLY A 58 4.24 -3.86 1.28
N GLU A 59 3.30 -4.37 2.10
CA GLU A 59 3.59 -4.90 3.44
C GLU A 59 4.61 -6.06 3.38
N HIS A 60 4.43 -6.98 2.43
CA HIS A 60 5.35 -8.10 2.23
C HIS A 60 6.73 -7.64 1.74
N VAL A 61 6.77 -6.67 0.82
CA VAL A 61 8.03 -6.05 0.37
C VAL A 61 8.72 -5.34 1.55
N TYR A 62 7.98 -4.60 2.36
CA TYR A 62 8.49 -3.93 3.56
C TYR A 62 9.12 -4.94 4.54
N LEU A 63 8.45 -6.06 4.84
CA LEU A 63 9.00 -7.11 5.71
C LEU A 63 10.34 -7.68 5.22
N GLN A 64 10.49 -7.85 3.90
CA GLN A 64 11.71 -8.40 3.30
C GLN A 64 12.85 -7.37 3.21
N THR A 65 12.51 -6.08 3.08
CA THR A 65 13.48 -5.01 2.78
C THR A 65 13.89 -4.20 4.01
N ARG A 66 13.04 -4.09 5.04
CA ARG A 66 13.25 -3.19 6.20
C ARG A 66 14.59 -3.35 6.93
N ASN A 67 15.14 -4.57 6.97
CA ASN A 67 16.41 -4.87 7.64
C ASN A 67 17.60 -5.00 6.69
N ARG A 68 17.38 -4.84 5.37
CA ARG A 68 18.37 -5.12 4.33
C ARG A 68 18.69 -3.91 3.47
N LEU A 69 17.73 -3.02 3.26
CA LEU A 69 17.84 -1.88 2.36
C LEU A 69 17.74 -0.56 3.13
N PRO A 70 18.51 0.47 2.74
CA PRO A 70 18.35 1.80 3.31
C PRO A 70 17.01 2.43 2.89
N THR A 71 16.50 3.36 3.70
CA THR A 71 15.22 4.06 3.50
C THR A 71 15.04 4.61 2.10
N PHE A 72 16.07 5.25 1.54
CA PHE A 72 16.00 5.82 0.20
C PHE A 72 15.74 4.77 -0.89
N VAL A 73 16.42 3.62 -0.82
CA VAL A 73 16.24 2.54 -1.80
C VAL A 73 14.85 1.92 -1.69
N ARG A 74 14.31 1.77 -0.47
CA ARG A 74 12.93 1.32 -0.28
C ARG A 74 11.91 2.28 -0.89
N GLY A 75 12.11 3.58 -0.73
CA GLY A 75 11.30 4.59 -1.41
C GLY A 75 11.30 4.43 -2.92
N LEU A 76 12.44 4.15 -3.55
CA LEU A 76 12.52 3.86 -4.99
C LEU A 76 11.76 2.58 -5.38
N VAL A 77 11.78 1.55 -4.53
CA VAL A 77 11.00 0.33 -4.73
C VAL A 77 9.50 0.62 -4.65
N TYR A 78 9.07 1.48 -3.73
CA TYR A 78 7.66 1.88 -3.63
C TYR A 78 7.16 2.68 -4.83
N ILE A 79 7.98 3.57 -5.39
CA ILE A 79 7.65 4.25 -6.65
C ILE A 79 7.40 3.23 -7.76
N GLN A 80 8.33 2.28 -7.95
CA GLN A 80 8.20 1.25 -8.98
C GLN A 80 6.96 0.38 -8.77
N MET A 81 6.67 0.02 -7.51
CA MET A 81 5.50 -0.77 -7.17
C MET A 81 4.20 0.00 -7.45
N ALA A 82 4.14 1.28 -7.09
CA ALA A 82 2.98 2.13 -7.38
C ALA A 82 2.73 2.22 -8.88
N TYR A 83 3.76 2.52 -9.68
CA TYR A 83 3.64 2.59 -11.13
C TYR A 83 3.27 1.25 -11.77
N ALA A 84 3.81 0.14 -11.29
CA ALA A 84 3.40 -1.18 -11.78
C ALA A 84 1.90 -1.43 -11.53
N TRP A 85 1.39 -1.09 -10.34
CA TRP A 85 -0.02 -1.24 -10.01
C TRP A 85 -0.92 -0.29 -10.81
N GLU A 86 -0.54 0.98 -10.93
CA GLU A 86 -1.27 1.96 -11.76
C GLU A 86 -1.33 1.50 -13.22
N PHE A 87 -0.22 1.03 -13.78
CA PHE A 87 -0.17 0.57 -15.16
C PHE A 87 -1.03 -0.67 -15.40
N ILE A 88 -0.88 -1.70 -14.57
CA ILE A 88 -1.63 -2.95 -14.71
C ILE A 88 -3.13 -2.69 -14.54
N SER A 89 -3.51 -1.94 -13.50
CA SER A 89 -4.92 -1.60 -13.25
C SER A 89 -5.49 -0.69 -14.34
N GLY A 90 -4.73 0.29 -14.81
CA GLY A 90 -5.10 1.17 -15.91
C GLY A 90 -5.35 0.40 -17.20
N LEU A 91 -4.49 -0.56 -17.54
CA LEU A 91 -4.68 -1.43 -18.70
C LEU A 91 -5.95 -2.29 -18.59
N LEU A 92 -6.17 -2.91 -17.42
CA LEU A 92 -7.36 -3.74 -17.17
C LEU A 92 -8.64 -2.91 -17.25
N LEU A 93 -8.67 -1.76 -16.60
CA LEU A 93 -9.83 -0.88 -16.57
C LEU A 93 -10.14 -0.25 -17.94
N ASN A 94 -9.11 0.00 -18.75
CA ASN A 94 -9.30 0.50 -20.10
C ASN A 94 -10.07 -0.49 -20.99
N GLN A 95 -9.95 -1.81 -20.75
CA GLN A 95 -10.74 -2.82 -21.47
C GLN A 95 -12.25 -2.68 -21.20
N PHE A 96 -12.63 -2.14 -20.04
CA PHE A 96 -14.02 -1.95 -19.63
C PHE A 96 -14.48 -0.49 -19.75
N SER A 97 -13.69 0.38 -20.39
CA SER A 97 -13.94 1.83 -20.44
C SER A 97 -14.08 2.49 -19.05
N ALA A 98 -13.45 1.90 -18.03
CA ALA A 98 -13.58 2.29 -16.62
C ALA A 98 -12.31 2.99 -16.10
N ARG A 99 -11.65 3.81 -16.94
CA ARG A 99 -10.41 4.50 -16.58
C ARG A 99 -10.58 5.32 -15.29
N THR A 100 -9.77 5.01 -14.29
CA THR A 100 -9.75 5.66 -12.96
C THR A 100 -9.02 7.00 -12.99
N TRP A 101 -7.92 7.06 -13.72
CA TRP A 101 -7.08 8.23 -13.89
C TRP A 101 -6.84 8.49 -15.37
N ASP A 102 -6.73 9.77 -15.73
CA ASP A 102 -6.35 10.21 -17.07
C ASP A 102 -5.19 11.20 -16.94
N TYR A 103 -3.97 10.71 -17.21
CA TYR A 103 -2.74 11.50 -17.07
C TYR A 103 -2.25 12.10 -18.38
N THR A 104 -3.04 12.06 -19.46
CA THR A 104 -2.65 12.51 -20.81
C THR A 104 -2.33 14.01 -20.90
N HIS A 105 -2.57 14.76 -19.82
CA HIS A 105 -2.30 16.19 -19.70
C HIS A 105 -0.92 16.50 -19.09
N TYR A 106 -0.20 15.49 -18.59
CA TYR A 106 1.16 15.65 -18.05
C TYR A 106 2.21 15.52 -19.16
N GLU A 107 3.35 16.20 -19.03
CA GLU A 107 4.42 16.15 -20.04
C GLU A 107 5.17 14.81 -20.03
N TYR A 108 5.24 14.17 -18.86
CA TYR A 108 5.91 12.89 -18.65
C TYR A 108 4.91 11.76 -18.37
N ASP A 109 3.86 11.68 -19.16
CA ASP A 109 2.91 10.58 -19.10
C ASP A 109 3.44 9.32 -19.82
N VAL A 110 3.04 8.15 -19.34
CA VAL A 110 3.24 6.88 -20.04
C VAL A 110 1.87 6.32 -20.42
N MET A 111 1.54 6.43 -21.71
CA MET A 111 0.26 5.97 -22.30
C MET A 111 -0.99 6.63 -21.66
N GLY A 112 -0.85 7.78 -21.00
CA GLY A 112 -1.89 8.41 -20.19
C GLY A 112 -2.28 7.62 -18.92
N LEU A 113 -1.57 6.53 -18.60
CA LEU A 113 -1.87 5.61 -17.48
C LEU A 113 -0.97 5.83 -16.27
N ILE A 114 0.22 6.39 -16.45
CA ILE A 114 1.14 6.76 -15.38
C ILE A 114 1.58 8.21 -15.59
N ALA A 115 1.63 9.00 -14.51
CA ALA A 115 2.32 10.29 -14.49
C ALA A 115 3.67 10.17 -13.76
N LEU A 116 4.79 10.31 -14.48
CA LEU A 116 6.12 10.24 -13.86
C LEU A 116 6.38 11.40 -12.87
N GLU A 117 5.66 12.50 -13.02
CA GLU A 117 5.70 13.64 -12.10
C GLU A 117 5.21 13.28 -10.69
N TYR A 118 4.44 12.21 -10.53
CA TYR A 118 3.97 11.73 -9.23
C TYR A 118 5.02 10.91 -8.46
N ALA A 119 6.21 10.72 -9.01
CA ALA A 119 7.27 9.95 -8.34
C ALA A 119 7.61 10.47 -6.93
N PRO A 120 7.73 11.79 -6.66
CA PRO A 120 7.94 12.28 -5.30
C PRO A 120 6.76 11.98 -4.38
N LEU A 121 5.53 12.02 -4.90
CA LEU A 121 4.33 11.70 -4.14
C LEU A 121 4.30 10.21 -3.77
N TRP A 122 4.62 9.32 -4.70
CA TRP A 122 4.72 7.88 -4.45
C TRP A 122 5.86 7.50 -3.50
N PHE A 123 6.99 8.21 -3.59
CA PHE A 123 8.10 8.04 -2.66
C PHE A 123 7.67 8.37 -1.23
N CYS A 124 7.10 9.56 -1.02
CA CYS A 124 6.67 10.02 0.29
C CYS A 124 5.53 9.17 0.85
N SER A 125 4.53 8.82 0.04
CA SER A 125 3.41 7.99 0.47
C SER A 125 3.86 6.57 0.82
N GLY A 126 4.78 5.97 0.05
CA GLY A 126 5.36 4.66 0.35
C GLY A 126 6.09 4.64 1.69
N LEU A 127 6.89 5.66 2.00
CA LEU A 127 7.58 5.79 3.29
C LEU A 127 6.60 6.05 4.44
N LEU A 128 5.56 6.85 4.22
CA LEU A 128 4.50 7.05 5.20
C LEU A 128 3.78 5.73 5.50
N GLN A 129 3.50 4.95 4.45
CA GLN A 129 2.81 3.67 4.53
C GLN A 129 3.55 2.64 5.40
N GLU A 130 4.88 2.70 5.48
CA GLU A 130 5.66 1.85 6.39
C GLU A 130 5.21 1.96 7.85
N HIS A 131 4.84 3.16 8.31
CA HIS A 131 4.36 3.37 9.67
C HIS A 131 3.06 2.60 9.93
N PHE A 132 2.17 2.54 8.94
CA PHE A 132 0.93 1.78 9.02
C PHE A 132 1.17 0.28 8.93
N TYR A 133 2.14 -0.16 8.12
CA TYR A 133 2.59 -1.54 8.09
C TYR A 133 3.11 -1.97 9.46
N GLU A 134 4.05 -1.22 10.03
CA GLU A 134 4.61 -1.49 11.36
C GLU A 134 3.53 -1.52 12.44
N TYR A 135 2.62 -0.53 12.43
CA TYR A 135 1.53 -0.48 13.40
C TYR A 135 0.62 -1.71 13.31
N LEU A 136 0.13 -2.07 12.12
CA LEU A 136 -0.75 -3.23 11.96
C LEU A 136 -0.04 -4.55 12.23
N LEU A 137 1.22 -4.66 11.84
CA LEU A 137 2.06 -5.83 12.13
C LEU A 137 2.38 -5.93 13.62
N SER A 138 2.49 -4.82 14.36
CA SER A 138 2.67 -4.84 15.82
C SER A 138 1.43 -5.35 16.56
N LEU A 139 0.24 -5.12 15.98
CA LEU A 139 -1.03 -5.62 16.48
C LEU A 139 -1.26 -7.10 16.13
N SER A 140 -0.63 -7.58 15.05
CA SER A 140 -0.68 -8.98 14.62
C SER A 140 0.49 -9.75 15.25
N PRO A 141 0.27 -10.66 16.20
CA PRO A 141 1.37 -11.37 16.86
C PRO A 141 2.03 -12.40 15.91
N HIS A 142 2.90 -11.93 15.02
CA HIS A 142 3.64 -12.77 14.06
C HIS A 142 4.78 -13.57 14.74
N GLN A 143 5.15 -13.27 15.99
CA GLN A 143 6.13 -14.07 16.74
C GLN A 143 5.52 -15.14 17.64
N SER A 144 4.21 -15.10 17.95
CA SER A 144 3.63 -16.00 18.94
C SER A 144 3.37 -17.41 18.39
N VAL A 145 2.87 -17.56 17.17
CA VAL A 145 2.53 -18.88 16.61
C VAL A 145 3.78 -19.71 16.33
N GLU A 146 4.79 -19.11 15.71
CA GLU A 146 6.06 -19.78 15.42
C GLU A 146 6.87 -20.10 16.71
N SER A 147 6.75 -19.26 17.76
CA SER A 147 7.34 -19.55 19.07
C SER A 147 6.52 -20.55 19.90
N LEU A 148 5.21 -20.63 19.71
CA LEU A 148 4.35 -21.64 20.32
C LEU A 148 4.60 -23.00 19.67
N GLU A 149 4.70 -23.08 18.35
CA GLU A 149 5.05 -24.30 17.62
C GLU A 149 6.47 -24.78 17.97
N ARG A 150 7.46 -23.86 18.05
CA ARG A 150 8.80 -24.19 18.56
C ARG A 150 8.76 -24.72 20.00
N LYS A 151 8.03 -24.07 20.91
CA LYS A 151 7.85 -24.55 22.29
C LYS A 151 7.16 -25.91 22.34
N GLN A 152 6.17 -26.15 21.47
CA GLN A 152 5.46 -27.42 21.41
C GLN A 152 6.36 -28.54 20.92
N LEU A 153 7.18 -28.29 19.91
CA LEU A 153 8.19 -29.21 19.38
C LEU A 153 9.27 -29.53 20.43
N GLU A 154 9.77 -28.53 21.15
CA GLU A 154 10.76 -28.72 22.23
C GLU A 154 10.19 -29.54 23.39
N MET A 155 8.94 -29.31 23.79
CA MET A 155 8.26 -30.09 24.83
C MET A 155 8.04 -31.55 24.41
N THR A 156 7.61 -31.79 23.17
CA THR A 156 7.44 -33.16 22.65
C THR A 156 8.77 -33.91 22.62
N ASN A 157 9.85 -33.25 22.19
CA ASN A 157 11.18 -33.86 22.14
C ASN A 157 11.74 -34.15 23.54
N ALA A 158 11.57 -33.25 24.51
CA ALA A 158 12.04 -33.44 25.88
C ALA A 158 11.33 -34.60 26.61
N ASN A 159 10.05 -34.81 26.33
CA ASN A 159 9.29 -35.95 26.86
C ASN A 159 9.74 -37.27 26.24
N HIS A 160 10.11 -37.27 24.97
CA HIS A 160 10.60 -38.46 24.27
C HIS A 160 11.96 -38.94 24.79
N VAL A 161 12.79 -38.04 25.32
CA VAL A 161 14.11 -38.35 25.90
C VAL A 161 14.01 -38.92 27.32
N LYS A 162 12.98 -38.55 28.10
CA LYS A 162 12.80 -39.06 29.48
C LYS A 162 12.18 -40.46 29.58
N MET A 163 11.65 -40.99 28.47
CA MET A 163 11.01 -42.31 28.40
C MET A 163 11.94 -43.42 27.90
N ASN A 164 13.18 -43.08 27.54
CA ASN A 164 14.25 -44.02 27.18
C ASN A 164 15.36 -43.97 28.23
#